data_AF-A0A7S3W5Z5-F1
#
_entry.id   AF-A0A7S3W5Z5-F1
#
_cell.length_a   1.000
_cell.length_b   1.000
_cell.length_c   1.000
_cell.angle_alpha   90.00
_cell.angle_beta   90.00
_cell.angle_gamma   90.00
#
_symmetry.space_group_name_H-M   'P 1'
#
loop_
_entity.id
_entity.type
_entity.pdbx_description
1 polymer ?
#
loop_
_entity_poly.entity_id
_entity_poly.type
_entity_poly.pdbx_seq_one_letter_code
_entity_poly.pdbx_strand_id
1 'polypeptide(L)'
;MASLDAFLADLDDLNEEEDEGEEEEIIEEEDDDDGDIDMLAETGGGGGAAGTSGLLASSRMASLMEKIEAYMVADAGDGVVAPPAAPQDDAGAVYALIVQCNEIAVDIDNEVEALAKHIRDDYAKRFPELESLIPNPLDFARVVLKIGNEADLTQVDLTGILPSATIMVVTVTSSTTIGTELPPQALAAVSERCEQVLALSDNKQRILAFVESKMARDSRETAERQPRDS
;
A
#
# COMPACT_ATOMS: atom_id res chain seq x y z
N MET A 1 44.24 43.75 45.20
CA MET A 1 42.96 43.03 44.95
C MET A 1 41.94 44.05 44.49
N ALA A 2 42.01 44.47 43.22
CA ALA A 2 41.15 45.51 42.64
C ALA A 2 40.93 45.17 41.16
N SER A 3 40.39 43.98 40.88
CA SER A 3 40.21 43.48 39.52
C SER A 3 39.11 42.42 39.38
N LEU A 4 38.15 42.37 40.30
CA LEU A 4 36.93 41.55 40.15
C LEU A 4 35.63 42.37 40.22
N ASP A 5 35.62 43.50 40.94
CA ASP A 5 34.43 44.39 40.99
C ASP A 5 34.16 45.14 39.68
N ALA A 6 35.18 45.39 38.85
CA ALA A 6 34.99 46.09 37.58
C ALA A 6 34.41 45.21 36.46
N PHE A 7 34.41 43.87 36.64
CA PHE A 7 33.86 42.93 35.66
C PHE A 7 32.40 42.57 35.94
N LEU A 8 31.95 42.74 37.19
CA LEU A 8 30.55 42.52 37.58
C LEU A 8 29.63 43.71 37.27
N ALA A 9 30.18 44.92 37.12
CA ALA A 9 29.40 46.12 36.79
C ALA A 9 28.98 46.21 35.31
N ASP A 10 29.50 45.36 34.43
CA ASP A 10 29.15 45.32 33.00
C ASP A 10 28.09 44.25 32.68
N LEU A 11 27.69 43.44 33.68
CA LEU A 11 26.68 42.38 33.51
C LEU A 11 25.30 42.72 34.09
N ASP A 12 25.19 43.82 34.84
CA ASP A 12 23.91 44.31 35.38
C ASP A 12 23.14 45.20 34.36
N ASP A 13 23.70 45.48 33.18
CA ASP A 13 23.08 46.36 32.15
C ASP A 13 22.47 45.58 30.96
N LEU A 14 22.23 44.28 31.12
CA LEU A 14 21.57 43.43 30.11
C LEU A 14 20.33 42.68 30.64
N ASN A 15 19.73 43.16 31.73
CA ASN A 15 18.51 42.54 32.27
C ASN A 15 17.30 43.51 32.36
N GLU A 16 17.30 44.56 31.53
CA GLU A 16 16.11 45.35 31.26
C GLU A 16 15.79 45.26 29.77
N GLU A 17 14.90 44.34 29.38
CA GLU A 17 13.97 44.48 28.26
C GLU A 17 12.94 43.32 28.28
N GLU A 18 11.73 43.68 28.73
CA GLU A 18 10.39 43.23 28.31
C GLU A 18 9.91 41.80 28.64
N ASP A 19 9.24 41.72 29.80
CA ASP A 19 8.24 40.70 30.16
C ASP A 19 6.94 40.96 29.38
N GLU A 20 6.82 40.40 28.17
CA GLU A 20 5.53 40.27 27.47
C GLU A 20 4.82 38.99 27.96
N GLY A 21 4.12 39.11 29.08
CA GLY A 21 3.12 38.13 29.49
C GLY A 21 1.88 38.26 28.61
N GLU A 22 1.69 37.34 27.66
CA GLU A 22 0.40 37.15 27.01
C GLU A 22 -0.58 36.53 28.02
N GLU A 23 -1.59 37.31 28.40
CA GLU A 23 -2.70 36.91 29.24
C GLU A 23 -3.53 35.83 28.51
N GLU A 24 -3.49 34.57 28.94
CA GLU A 24 -4.45 33.57 28.50
C GLU A 24 -5.83 33.88 29.09
N GLU A 25 -6.77 34.30 28.24
CA GLU A 25 -8.19 34.43 28.56
C GLU A 25 -8.76 33.08 29.01
N ILE A 26 -9.21 33.03 30.26
CA ILE A 26 -10.05 31.95 30.79
C ILE A 26 -11.44 32.12 30.16
N ILE A 27 -11.78 31.25 29.21
CA ILE A 27 -13.15 31.14 28.72
C ILE A 27 -13.95 30.36 29.77
N GLU A 28 -14.75 31.08 30.55
CA GLU A 28 -15.86 30.51 31.31
C GLU A 28 -16.96 30.08 30.31
N GLU A 29 -17.06 28.79 30.00
CA GLU A 29 -18.24 28.25 29.35
C GLU A 29 -19.35 28.09 30.40
N GLU A 30 -20.42 28.85 30.22
CA GLU A 30 -21.66 28.77 31.00
C GLU A 30 -22.36 27.42 30.74
N ASP A 31 -22.54 26.63 31.80
CA ASP A 31 -23.55 25.57 31.89
C ASP A 31 -24.94 26.21 31.90
N ASP A 32 -25.80 25.88 30.93
CA ASP A 32 -27.26 25.76 31.05
C ASP A 32 -27.91 25.49 29.67
N ASP A 33 -28.28 24.24 29.37
CA ASP A 33 -29.59 23.92 28.77
C ASP A 33 -29.91 22.42 28.90
N ASP A 34 -30.77 22.12 29.87
CA ASP A 34 -31.53 20.87 29.98
C ASP A 34 -32.57 20.81 28.84
N GLY A 35 -32.50 19.81 27.97
CA GLY A 35 -33.53 19.64 26.93
C GLY A 35 -33.49 18.31 26.17
N ASP A 36 -34.19 17.31 26.72
CA ASP A 36 -34.72 16.11 26.05
C ASP A 36 -33.73 15.06 25.50
N ILE A 37 -33.48 14.05 26.34
CA ILE A 37 -33.10 12.70 25.94
C ILE A 37 -34.31 12.06 25.24
N ASP A 38 -34.39 12.19 23.92
CA ASP A 38 -35.28 11.36 23.11
C ASP A 38 -34.54 10.09 22.67
N MET A 39 -34.96 8.96 23.22
CA MET A 39 -34.50 7.63 22.86
C MET A 39 -34.94 7.30 21.44
N LEU A 40 -34.12 7.65 20.45
CA LEU A 40 -34.20 7.09 19.10
C LEU A 40 -33.25 5.91 18.98
N ALA A 41 -33.82 4.73 19.25
CA ALA A 41 -33.31 3.48 18.75
C ALA A 41 -33.27 3.49 17.20
N GLU A 42 -32.28 2.77 16.67
CA GLU A 42 -32.15 2.35 15.27
C GLU A 42 -31.65 3.47 14.33
N THR A 43 -30.38 3.44 13.91
CA THR A 43 -29.93 2.45 12.93
C THR A 43 -28.40 2.44 12.89
N GLY A 44 -27.83 1.23 12.91
CA GLY A 44 -26.41 1.02 12.63
C GLY A 44 -26.03 1.61 11.27
N GLY A 45 -25.12 2.58 11.29
CA GLY A 45 -24.48 3.17 10.12
C GLY A 45 -22.97 3.18 10.27
N GLY A 46 -22.41 2.14 10.91
CA GLY A 46 -20.97 1.88 10.87
C GLY A 46 -20.64 1.10 9.60
N GLY A 47 -19.76 1.68 8.77
CA GLY A 47 -18.96 0.97 7.78
C GLY A 47 -19.68 0.59 6.48
N GLY A 48 -19.16 1.08 5.34
CA GLY A 48 -19.56 0.51 4.05
C GLY A 48 -19.38 1.35 2.80
N ALA A 49 -18.46 2.32 2.75
CA ALA A 49 -18.10 2.97 1.48
C ALA A 49 -16.89 2.32 0.77
N ALA A 50 -16.31 1.25 1.33
CA ALA A 50 -15.12 0.56 0.80
C ALA A 50 -15.41 -0.85 0.25
N GLY A 51 -16.69 -1.17 -0.02
CA GLY A 51 -17.08 -2.51 -0.50
C GLY A 51 -17.21 -2.66 -2.02
N THR A 52 -17.12 -1.56 -2.78
CA THR A 52 -17.48 -1.57 -4.22
C THR A 52 -16.29 -1.43 -5.16
N SER A 53 -15.19 -0.78 -4.77
CA SER A 53 -14.00 -0.64 -5.63
C SER A 53 -13.33 -1.99 -5.91
N GLY A 54 -13.04 -2.78 -4.86
CA GLY A 54 -12.38 -4.07 -5.02
C GLY A 54 -13.18 -5.09 -5.83
N LEU A 55 -14.51 -5.07 -5.76
CA LEU A 55 -15.37 -5.98 -6.54
C LEU A 55 -15.41 -5.63 -8.03
N LEU A 56 -15.43 -4.34 -8.37
CA LEU A 56 -15.41 -3.88 -9.75
C LEU A 56 -14.03 -4.08 -10.39
N ALA A 57 -12.95 -3.82 -9.65
CA ALA A 57 -11.59 -4.13 -10.07
C ALA A 57 -11.42 -5.65 -10.27
N SER A 58 -11.90 -6.48 -9.33
CA SER A 58 -11.84 -7.94 -9.43
C SER A 58 -12.62 -8.50 -10.62
N SER A 59 -13.85 -8.02 -10.88
CA SER A 59 -14.67 -8.46 -12.00
C SER A 59 -14.08 -8.08 -13.37
N ARG A 60 -13.59 -6.84 -13.50
CA ARG A 60 -12.92 -6.37 -14.73
C ARG A 60 -11.57 -7.05 -14.94
N MET A 61 -10.78 -7.20 -13.87
CA MET A 61 -9.50 -7.91 -13.89
C MET A 61 -9.68 -9.37 -14.26
N ALA A 62 -10.68 -10.08 -13.71
CA ALA A 62 -10.97 -11.47 -14.05
C ALA A 62 -11.29 -11.62 -15.55
N SER A 63 -12.14 -10.74 -16.08
CA SER A 63 -12.49 -10.73 -17.50
C SER A 63 -11.28 -10.44 -18.40
N LEU A 64 -10.36 -9.58 -17.95
CA LEU A 64 -9.13 -9.26 -18.67
C LEU A 64 -8.11 -10.41 -18.60
N MET A 65 -7.97 -11.05 -17.44
CA MET A 65 -7.11 -12.22 -17.26
C MET A 65 -7.56 -13.40 -18.12
N GLU A 66 -8.87 -13.67 -18.22
CA GLU A 66 -9.42 -14.70 -19.12
C GLU A 66 -9.07 -14.41 -20.58
N LYS A 67 -9.18 -13.14 -21.01
CA LYS A 67 -8.76 -12.74 -22.35
C LYS A 67 -7.26 -12.93 -22.56
N ILE A 68 -6.43 -12.50 -21.60
CA ILE A 68 -4.97 -12.68 -21.66
C ILE A 68 -4.60 -14.15 -21.82
N GLU A 69 -5.19 -15.04 -21.01
CA GLU A 69 -4.96 -16.48 -21.09
C GLU A 69 -5.38 -17.05 -22.45
N ALA A 70 -6.54 -16.64 -22.98
CA ALA A 70 -6.97 -17.05 -24.31
C ALA A 70 -5.98 -16.62 -25.41
N TYR A 71 -5.45 -15.39 -25.33
CA TYR A 71 -4.42 -14.90 -26.26
C TYR A 71 -3.07 -15.58 -26.07
N MET A 72 -2.68 -15.95 -24.84
CA MET A 72 -1.44 -16.70 -24.57
C MET A 72 -1.50 -18.13 -25.11
N VAL A 73 -2.63 -18.83 -24.94
CA VAL A 73 -2.83 -20.18 -25.47
C VAL A 73 -2.82 -20.17 -27.00
N ALA A 74 -3.43 -19.15 -27.62
CA ALA A 74 -3.39 -18.97 -29.06
C ALA A 74 -1.97 -18.70 -29.60
N ASP A 75 -1.11 -18.04 -28.82
CA ASP A 75 0.28 -17.72 -29.20
C ASP A 75 1.25 -18.90 -28.96
N ALA A 76 0.96 -19.77 -27.98
CA ALA A 76 1.75 -20.98 -27.68
C ALA A 76 1.50 -22.15 -28.65
N GLY A 77 0.47 -22.06 -29.49
CA GLY A 77 0.23 -23.00 -30.58
C GLY A 77 1.29 -22.88 -31.66
N ASP A 78 2.26 -23.80 -31.63
CA ASP A 78 3.26 -24.04 -32.68
C ASP A 78 2.66 -23.87 -34.08
N GLY A 79 3.30 -23.02 -34.90
CA GLY A 79 2.78 -22.45 -36.14
C GLY A 79 2.53 -23.42 -37.31
N VAL A 80 1.72 -24.46 -37.11
CA VAL A 80 1.43 -25.47 -38.14
C VAL A 80 -0.06 -25.59 -38.48
N VAL A 81 -0.99 -25.04 -37.69
CA VAL A 81 -2.40 -24.99 -38.10
C VAL A 81 -3.00 -23.65 -37.69
N ALA A 82 -3.06 -22.72 -38.65
CA ALA A 82 -3.98 -21.59 -38.54
C ALA A 82 -5.40 -22.16 -38.38
N PRO A 83 -6.10 -21.92 -37.25
CA PRO A 83 -7.52 -22.25 -37.17
C PRO A 83 -8.27 -21.40 -38.22
N PRO A 84 -9.28 -21.94 -38.92
CA PRO A 84 -10.03 -21.21 -39.95
C PRO A 84 -10.94 -20.09 -39.40
N ALA A 85 -10.71 -19.64 -38.17
CA ALA A 85 -11.42 -18.55 -37.51
C ALA A 85 -10.59 -17.91 -36.40
N ALA A 86 -9.26 -17.83 -36.54
CA ALA A 86 -8.52 -16.85 -35.74
C ALA A 86 -9.14 -15.48 -36.05
N PRO A 87 -9.59 -14.69 -35.05
CA PRO A 87 -9.80 -13.27 -35.26
C PRO A 87 -8.49 -12.79 -35.87
N GLN A 88 -8.54 -12.34 -37.12
CA GLN A 88 -7.40 -11.73 -37.78
C GLN A 88 -6.81 -10.71 -36.81
N ASP A 89 -5.49 -10.57 -36.80
CA ASP A 89 -4.77 -9.51 -36.10
C ASP A 89 -5.37 -8.13 -36.45
N ASP A 90 -6.51 -7.79 -35.85
CA ASP A 90 -7.03 -6.46 -35.77
C ASP A 90 -6.06 -5.77 -34.84
N ALA A 91 -5.01 -5.17 -35.40
CA ALA A 91 -4.02 -4.42 -34.64
C ALA A 91 -4.69 -3.43 -33.66
N GLY A 92 -5.91 -2.95 -33.99
CA GLY A 92 -6.76 -2.18 -33.11
C GLY A 92 -7.29 -2.93 -31.88
N ALA A 93 -7.68 -4.20 -31.99
CA ALA A 93 -8.15 -5.02 -30.87
C ALA A 93 -7.02 -5.39 -29.90
N VAL A 94 -5.84 -5.71 -30.42
CA VAL A 94 -4.64 -5.99 -29.60
C VAL A 94 -4.17 -4.72 -28.89
N TYR A 95 -4.11 -3.58 -29.60
CA TYR A 95 -3.80 -2.29 -29.00
C TYR A 95 -4.82 -1.89 -27.92
N ALA A 96 -6.12 -2.09 -28.17
CA ALA A 96 -7.16 -1.84 -27.18
C ALA A 96 -6.99 -2.72 -25.93
N LEU A 97 -6.58 -3.99 -26.08
CA LEU A 97 -6.30 -4.87 -24.95
C LEU A 97 -5.08 -4.39 -24.15
N ILE A 98 -4.02 -3.93 -24.81
CA ILE A 98 -2.84 -3.36 -24.15
C ILE A 98 -3.22 -2.12 -23.33
N VAL A 99 -4.02 -1.22 -23.90
CA VAL A 99 -4.49 -0.02 -23.18
C VAL A 99 -5.28 -0.43 -21.95
N GLN A 100 -6.20 -1.39 -22.08
CA GLN A 100 -6.96 -1.95 -20.94
C GLN A 100 -6.05 -2.59 -19.89
N CYS A 101 -4.98 -3.29 -20.29
CA CYS A 101 -4.02 -3.87 -19.37
C CYS A 101 -3.31 -2.79 -18.53
N ASN A 102 -2.91 -1.68 -19.15
CA ASN A 102 -2.27 -0.57 -18.46
C ASN A 102 -3.24 0.14 -17.50
N GLU A 103 -4.49 0.35 -17.90
CA GLU A 103 -5.53 0.90 -17.04
C GLU A 103 -5.75 0.03 -15.80
N ILE A 104 -5.93 -1.29 -15.98
CA ILE A 104 -6.09 -2.23 -14.86
C ILE A 104 -4.84 -2.29 -13.99
N ALA A 105 -3.63 -2.18 -14.57
CA ALA A 105 -2.40 -2.17 -13.78
C ALA A 105 -2.34 -0.97 -12.81
N VAL A 106 -2.82 0.21 -13.24
CA VAL A 106 -2.93 1.40 -12.38
C VAL A 106 -4.01 1.21 -11.32
N ASP A 107 -5.16 0.63 -11.69
CA ASP A 107 -6.22 0.31 -10.73
C ASP A 107 -5.74 -0.68 -9.65
N ILE A 108 -4.93 -1.68 -10.04
CA ILE A 108 -4.31 -2.62 -9.10
C ILE A 108 -3.37 -1.89 -8.13
N ASP A 109 -2.54 -0.96 -8.61
CA ASP A 109 -1.65 -0.20 -7.73
C ASP A 109 -2.42 0.62 -6.69
N ASN A 110 -3.47 1.30 -7.12
CA ASN A 110 -4.34 2.06 -6.20
C ASN A 110 -5.02 1.15 -5.17
N GLU A 111 -5.50 -0.03 -5.58
CA GLU A 111 -6.12 -0.99 -4.66
C GLU A 111 -5.10 -1.59 -3.69
N VAL A 112 -3.88 -1.89 -4.15
CA VAL A 112 -2.77 -2.36 -3.29
C VAL A 112 -2.44 -1.31 -2.22
N GLU A 113 -2.38 -0.03 -2.59
CA GLU A 113 -2.16 1.06 -1.62
C GLU A 113 -3.32 1.19 -0.63
N ALA A 114 -4.57 1.10 -1.10
CA ALA A 114 -5.75 1.16 -0.25
C ALA A 114 -5.81 0.00 0.75
N LEU A 115 -5.56 -1.23 0.28
CA LEU A 115 -5.51 -2.42 1.14
C LEU A 115 -4.34 -2.33 2.12
N ALA A 116 -3.16 -1.89 1.69
CA ALA A 116 -2.01 -1.72 2.57
C ALA A 116 -2.30 -0.73 3.70
N LYS A 117 -3.02 0.36 3.42
CA LYS A 117 -3.48 1.30 4.46
C LYS A 117 -4.40 0.60 5.47
N HIS A 118 -5.37 -0.18 5.01
CA HIS A 118 -6.25 -0.94 5.91
C HIS A 118 -5.48 -1.96 6.77
N ILE A 119 -4.50 -2.66 6.19
CA ILE A 119 -3.65 -3.61 6.92
C ILE A 119 -2.83 -2.87 7.98
N ARG A 120 -2.28 -1.69 7.66
CA ARG A 120 -1.55 -0.84 8.62
C ARG A 120 -2.44 -0.40 9.78
N ASP A 121 -3.63 0.11 9.50
CA ASP A 121 -4.57 0.58 10.52
C ASP A 121 -4.98 -0.56 11.48
N ASP A 122 -5.25 -1.75 10.95
CA ASP A 122 -5.63 -2.90 11.76
C ASP A 122 -4.44 -3.48 12.55
N TYR A 123 -3.26 -3.53 11.95
CA TYR A 123 -2.06 -4.12 12.57
C TYR A 123 -1.32 -3.16 13.51
N ALA A 124 -1.59 -1.85 13.43
CA ALA A 124 -1.02 -0.85 14.33
C ALA A 124 -1.34 -1.10 15.81
N LYS A 125 -2.43 -1.82 16.11
CA LYS A 125 -2.77 -2.26 17.48
C LYS A 125 -1.72 -3.21 18.08
N ARG A 126 -1.03 -3.95 17.22
CA ARG A 126 0.00 -4.93 17.57
C ARG A 126 1.40 -4.40 17.42
N PHE A 127 1.69 -3.71 16.32
CA PHE A 127 3.03 -3.21 16.06
C PHE A 127 2.96 -1.88 15.28
N PRO A 128 2.68 -0.76 15.98
CA PRO A 128 2.47 0.53 15.35
C PRO A 128 3.71 1.07 14.62
N GLU A 129 4.90 0.76 15.12
CA GLU A 129 6.15 1.25 14.52
C GLU A 129 6.45 0.59 13.16
N LEU A 130 5.87 -0.57 12.86
CA LEU A 130 6.14 -1.34 11.65
C LEU A 130 5.85 -0.55 10.37
N GLU A 131 4.82 0.31 10.38
CA GLU A 131 4.47 1.16 9.23
C GLU A 131 5.62 2.09 8.83
N SER A 132 6.29 2.70 9.82
CA SER A 132 7.42 3.60 9.59
C SER A 132 8.68 2.88 9.12
N LEU A 133 8.83 1.61 9.50
CA LEU A 133 10.01 0.80 9.18
C LEU A 133 9.95 0.20 7.77
N ILE A 134 8.75 -0.05 7.26
CA ILE A 134 8.54 -0.72 5.96
C ILE A 134 7.57 0.11 5.10
N PRO A 135 8.11 1.05 4.30
CA PRO A 135 7.27 1.92 3.46
C PRO A 135 6.63 1.16 2.28
N ASN A 136 7.26 0.09 1.80
CA ASN A 136 6.77 -0.70 0.68
C ASN A 136 5.55 -1.54 1.09
N PRO A 137 4.39 -1.41 0.42
CA PRO A 137 3.16 -2.12 0.78
C PRO A 137 3.27 -3.64 0.63
N LEU A 138 4.00 -4.13 -0.38
CA LEU A 138 4.17 -5.58 -0.61
C LEU A 138 5.06 -6.21 0.46
N ASP A 139 6.16 -5.55 0.79
CA ASP A 139 7.06 -6.03 1.85
C ASP A 139 6.36 -5.97 3.20
N PHE A 140 5.58 -4.91 3.45
CA PHE A 140 4.77 -4.79 4.67
C PHE A 140 3.79 -5.96 4.79
N ALA A 141 3.02 -6.27 3.75
CA ALA A 141 2.09 -7.40 3.75
C ALA A 141 2.79 -8.75 3.99
N ARG A 142 3.96 -8.99 3.36
CA ARG A 142 4.75 -10.22 3.55
C ARG A 142 5.27 -10.35 4.97
N VAL A 143 5.74 -9.24 5.56
CA VAL A 143 6.26 -9.21 6.92
C VAL A 143 5.14 -9.42 7.93
N VAL A 144 4.00 -8.75 7.75
CA VAL A 144 2.82 -8.96 8.62
C VAL A 144 2.35 -10.42 8.57
N LEU A 145 2.31 -11.05 7.39
CA LEU A 145 1.99 -12.48 7.27
C LEU A 145 3.00 -13.39 7.98
N LYS A 146 4.28 -13.03 7.96
CA LYS A 146 5.34 -13.83 8.60
C LYS A 146 5.39 -13.65 10.12
N ILE A 147 5.17 -12.43 10.60
CA ILE A 147 5.18 -12.12 12.03
C ILE A 147 3.88 -12.60 12.70
N GLY A 148 2.73 -12.27 12.12
CA GLY A 148 1.43 -12.59 12.67
C GLY A 148 1.25 -12.06 14.10
N ASN A 149 1.17 -12.98 15.07
CA ASN A 149 1.10 -12.64 16.50
C ASN A 149 2.36 -13.05 17.28
N GLU A 150 3.47 -13.33 16.62
CA GLU A 150 4.71 -13.76 17.27
C GLU A 150 5.31 -12.64 18.13
N ALA A 151 5.58 -12.92 19.40
CA ALA A 151 6.15 -11.95 20.33
C ALA A 151 7.67 -11.83 20.15
N ASP A 152 8.32 -12.93 19.80
CA ASP A 152 9.77 -12.99 19.59
C ASP A 152 10.11 -13.04 18.09
N LEU A 153 10.43 -11.88 17.50
CA LEU A 153 10.80 -11.79 16.10
C LEU A 153 12.13 -12.49 15.77
N THR A 154 12.94 -12.88 16.76
CA THR A 154 14.16 -13.66 16.51
C THR A 154 13.85 -15.08 16.03
N GLN A 155 12.63 -15.58 16.28
CA GLN A 155 12.14 -16.87 15.78
C GLN A 155 11.53 -16.78 14.38
N VAL A 156 11.28 -15.57 13.88
CA VAL A 156 10.66 -15.34 12.58
C VAL A 156 11.75 -15.11 11.53
N ASP A 157 11.78 -15.98 10.52
CA ASP A 157 12.66 -15.78 9.38
C ASP A 157 12.09 -14.76 8.39
N LEU A 158 12.63 -13.54 8.44
CA LEU A 158 12.32 -12.44 7.51
C LEU A 158 13.37 -12.31 6.38
N THR A 159 14.32 -13.24 6.30
CA THR A 159 15.34 -13.22 5.25
C THR A 159 14.70 -13.41 3.86
N GLY A 160 15.22 -12.67 2.88
CA GLY A 160 14.66 -12.67 1.51
C GLY A 160 13.44 -11.76 1.31
N ILE A 161 12.83 -11.22 2.38
CA ILE A 161 11.80 -10.17 2.29
C ILE A 161 12.45 -8.80 2.51
N LEU A 162 13.22 -8.66 3.60
CA LEU A 162 13.86 -7.41 3.97
C LEU A 162 15.39 -7.51 3.98
N PRO A 163 16.12 -6.38 3.76
CA PRO A 163 17.55 -6.31 4.02
C PRO A 163 17.88 -6.57 5.49
N SER A 164 19.05 -7.16 5.77
CA SER A 164 19.48 -7.52 7.13
C SER A 164 19.48 -6.33 8.10
N ALA A 165 19.80 -5.13 7.62
CA ALA A 165 19.74 -3.91 8.41
C ALA A 165 18.31 -3.60 8.90
N THR A 166 17.32 -3.71 8.02
CA THR A 166 15.91 -3.49 8.36
C THR A 166 15.40 -4.58 9.30
N ILE A 167 15.77 -5.85 9.10
CA ILE A 167 15.40 -6.96 10.00
C ILE A 167 15.88 -6.67 11.42
N MET A 168 17.12 -6.21 11.58
CA MET A 168 17.68 -5.87 12.89
C MET A 168 16.88 -4.74 13.55
N VAL A 169 16.59 -3.67 12.82
CA VAL A 169 15.79 -2.55 13.34
C VAL A 169 14.40 -3.01 13.75
N VAL A 170 13.70 -3.76 12.90
CA VAL A 170 12.36 -4.32 13.19
C VAL A 170 12.39 -5.20 14.45
N THR A 171 13.40 -6.05 14.60
CA THR A 171 13.56 -6.94 15.77
C THR A 171 13.78 -6.15 17.06
N VAL A 172 14.67 -5.15 17.02
CA VAL A 172 14.98 -4.29 18.17
C VAL A 172 13.76 -3.46 18.55
N THR A 173 13.09 -2.82 17.59
CA THR A 173 11.89 -2.01 17.83
C THR A 173 10.74 -2.86 18.33
N SER A 174 10.58 -4.09 17.84
CA SER A 174 9.56 -5.01 18.34
C SER A 174 9.77 -5.40 19.80
N SER A 175 11.01 -5.42 20.29
CA SER A 175 11.31 -5.74 21.70
C SER A 175 10.88 -4.62 22.65
N THR A 176 10.66 -3.42 22.13
CA THR A 176 10.21 -2.24 22.89
C THR A 176 8.84 -1.73 22.46
N THR A 177 8.12 -2.47 21.61
CA THR A 177 6.79 -2.05 21.13
C THR A 177 5.76 -2.15 22.25
N ILE A 178 4.80 -1.21 22.24
CA ILE A 178 3.74 -1.09 23.25
C ILE A 178 2.47 -1.86 22.80
N GLY A 179 2.46 -2.40 21.58
CA GLY A 179 1.28 -3.05 21.02
C GLY A 179 0.88 -4.35 21.72
N THR A 180 -0.36 -4.76 21.47
CA THR A 180 -0.99 -5.92 22.09
C THR A 180 -1.33 -6.99 21.07
N GLU A 181 -1.44 -8.25 21.51
CA GLU A 181 -1.80 -9.34 20.62
C GLU A 181 -3.18 -9.13 19.99
N LEU A 182 -3.27 -9.31 18.67
CA LEU A 182 -4.54 -9.21 17.96
C LEU A 182 -5.41 -10.42 18.26
N PRO A 183 -6.74 -10.26 18.41
CA PRO A 183 -7.63 -11.40 18.55
C PRO A 183 -7.58 -12.27 17.28
N PRO A 184 -7.76 -13.60 17.37
CA PRO A 184 -7.59 -14.51 16.23
C PRO A 184 -8.43 -14.14 15.01
N GLN A 185 -9.64 -13.61 15.22
CA GLN A 185 -10.52 -13.18 14.14
C GLN A 185 -10.00 -11.92 13.42
N ALA A 186 -9.42 -10.97 14.16
CA ALA A 186 -8.82 -9.78 13.55
C ALA A 186 -7.52 -10.14 12.82
N LEU A 187 -6.70 -11.01 13.40
CA LEU A 187 -5.50 -11.51 12.74
C LEU A 187 -5.84 -12.23 11.43
N ALA A 188 -6.88 -13.08 11.42
CA ALA A 188 -7.35 -13.77 10.23
C ALA A 188 -7.78 -12.78 9.12
N ALA A 189 -8.53 -11.73 9.48
CA ALA A 189 -8.93 -10.69 8.53
C ALA A 189 -7.73 -9.90 7.98
N VAL A 190 -6.74 -9.60 8.82
CA VAL A 190 -5.48 -8.96 8.38
C VAL A 190 -4.72 -9.88 7.42
N SER A 191 -4.56 -11.17 7.76
CA SER A 191 -3.87 -12.13 6.89
C SER A 191 -4.57 -12.30 5.55
N GLU A 192 -5.90 -12.37 5.53
CA GLU A 192 -6.68 -12.48 4.29
C GLU A 192 -6.41 -11.28 3.37
N ARG A 193 -6.40 -10.05 3.91
CA ARG A 193 -6.07 -8.86 3.14
C ARG A 193 -4.63 -8.85 2.65
N CYS A 194 -3.69 -9.32 3.45
CA CYS A 194 -2.30 -9.48 3.01
C CYS A 194 -2.19 -10.46 1.83
N GLU A 195 -2.91 -11.58 1.87
CA GLU A 195 -2.97 -12.55 0.76
C GLU A 195 -3.60 -11.92 -0.49
N GLN A 196 -4.64 -11.11 -0.32
CA GLN A 196 -5.25 -10.35 -1.43
C GLN A 196 -4.25 -9.39 -2.08
N VAL A 197 -3.47 -8.64 -1.29
CA VAL A 197 -2.42 -7.73 -1.79
C VAL A 197 -1.38 -8.51 -2.61
N LEU A 198 -0.94 -9.67 -2.13
CA LEU A 198 0.02 -10.51 -2.85
C LEU A 198 -0.56 -11.06 -4.15
N ALA A 199 -1.81 -11.54 -4.12
CA ALA A 199 -2.50 -12.02 -5.32
C ALA A 199 -2.66 -10.92 -6.38
N LEU A 200 -2.98 -9.68 -5.97
CA LEU A 200 -3.04 -8.53 -6.85
C LEU A 200 -1.68 -8.23 -7.50
N SER A 201 -0.60 -8.29 -6.71
CA SER A 201 0.77 -8.12 -7.23
C SER A 201 1.13 -9.18 -8.27
N ASP A 202 0.81 -10.46 -8.00
CA ASP A 202 1.08 -11.55 -8.93
C ASP A 202 0.27 -11.41 -10.23
N ASN A 203 -1.01 -11.00 -10.13
CA ASN A 203 -1.84 -10.71 -11.29
C ASN A 203 -1.28 -9.56 -12.12
N LYS A 204 -0.84 -8.47 -11.47
CA LYS A 204 -0.17 -7.36 -12.17
C LYS A 204 1.07 -7.83 -12.92
N GLN A 205 1.91 -8.66 -12.32
CA GLN A 205 3.10 -9.21 -12.99
C GLN A 205 2.73 -10.02 -14.23
N ARG A 206 1.67 -10.85 -14.17
CA ARG A 206 1.18 -11.61 -15.34
C ARG A 206 0.66 -10.69 -16.45
N ILE A 207 -0.07 -9.64 -16.10
CA ILE A 207 -0.57 -8.63 -17.06
C ILE A 207 0.60 -7.93 -17.75
N LEU A 208 1.62 -7.49 -16.99
CA LEU A 208 2.79 -6.81 -17.57
C LEU A 208 3.61 -7.74 -18.46
N ALA A 209 3.84 -8.99 -18.04
CA ALA A 209 4.55 -9.98 -18.85
C ALA A 209 3.84 -10.24 -20.20
N PHE A 210 2.50 -10.24 -20.21
CA PHE A 210 1.73 -10.33 -21.45
C PHE A 210 1.97 -9.15 -22.38
N VAL A 211 1.88 -7.92 -21.86
CA VAL A 211 2.09 -6.69 -22.63
C VAL A 211 3.50 -6.65 -23.21
N GLU A 212 4.51 -7.01 -22.42
CA GLU A 212 5.91 -7.10 -22.86
C GLU A 212 6.09 -8.11 -24.00
N SER A 213 5.52 -9.31 -23.86
CA SER A 213 5.60 -10.36 -24.88
C SER A 213 4.97 -9.91 -26.22
N LYS A 214 3.83 -9.21 -26.18
CA LYS A 214 3.17 -8.72 -27.40
C LYS A 214 3.91 -7.55 -28.03
N MET A 215 4.37 -6.58 -27.25
CA MET A 215 5.18 -5.46 -27.75
C MET A 215 6.49 -5.92 -28.40
N ALA A 216 7.17 -6.91 -27.80
CA ALA A 216 8.38 -7.49 -28.35
C ALA A 216 8.13 -8.17 -29.71
N ARG A 217 6.98 -8.85 -29.86
CA ARG A 217 6.58 -9.52 -31.11
C ARG A 217 6.30 -8.51 -32.22
N ASP A 218 5.49 -7.48 -31.94
CA ASP A 218 5.13 -6.45 -32.93
C ASP A 218 6.35 -5.60 -33.33
N SER A 219 7.27 -5.34 -32.39
CA SER A 219 8.54 -4.66 -32.69
C SER A 219 9.46 -5.51 -33.58
N ARG A 220 9.48 -6.83 -33.40
CA ARG A 220 10.27 -7.74 -34.24
C ARG A 220 9.68 -7.86 -35.65
N GLU A 221 8.36 -7.92 -35.77
CA GLU A 221 7.69 -8.00 -37.08
C GLU A 221 7.85 -6.70 -37.89
N THR A 222 7.81 -5.54 -37.23
CA THR A 222 8.08 -4.25 -37.88
C THR A 222 9.54 -4.10 -38.32
N ALA A 223 10.50 -4.65 -37.55
CA ALA A 223 11.91 -4.67 -37.94
C ALA A 223 12.22 -5.63 -39.11
N GLU A 224 11.54 -6.78 -39.19
CA GLU A 224 11.70 -7.74 -40.31
C GLU A 224 11.03 -7.25 -41.61
N ARG A 225 10.02 -6.38 -41.52
CA ARG A 225 9.36 -5.77 -42.69
C ARG A 225 10.09 -4.54 -43.26
N GLN A 226 11.15 -4.05 -42.62
CA GLN A 226 11.93 -2.94 -43.15
C GLN A 226 12.87 -3.48 -44.24
N PRO A 227 12.68 -3.10 -45.53
CA PRO A 227 13.52 -3.62 -46.59
C PRO A 227 14.97 -3.21 -46.35
N ARG A 228 15.88 -4.18 -46.47
CA ARG A 228 17.31 -3.91 -46.71
C ARG A 228 17.43 -3.21 -48.06
N ASP A 229 17.15 -1.92 -48.11
CA ASP A 229 17.47 -1.10 -49.26
C ASP A 229 18.92 -0.60 -49.13
N SER A 230 19.77 -1.34 -49.85
CA SER A 230 20.95 -0.97 -50.64
C SER A 230 21.51 0.44 -50.54
#